data_AF-A0A842PH84-F1
#
_entry.id   AF-A0A842PH84-F1
#
_cell.length_a   1.000
_cell.length_b   1.000
_cell.length_c   1.000
_cell.angle_alpha   90.00
_cell.angle_beta   90.00
_cell.angle_gamma   90.00
#
_symmetry.space_group_name_H-M   'P 1'
#
loop_
_entity.id
_entity.type
_entity.pdbx_description
1 polymer ?
#
loop_
_entity_poly.entity_id
_entity_poly.type
_entity_poly.pdbx_seq_one_letter_code
_entity_poly.pdbx_strand_id
1 'polypeptide(L)' 'MDAKNCIGLMHYEVNGYRPGDIEVVAAFDVDERKAGKELSEAVFYRVPYRGVEVKMGPVLDGVASHTKEHSEISPPLIK' A
#
# COMPACT_ATOMS: atom_id res chain seq x y z
N MET A 1 -24.65 5.85 -9.08
CA MET A 1 -24.65 4.85 -7.98
C MET A 1 -25.51 5.41 -6.86
N ASP A 2 -26.40 4.61 -6.29
CA ASP A 2 -27.11 4.99 -5.06
C ASP A 2 -26.14 4.91 -3.86
N ALA A 3 -26.22 5.85 -2.91
CA ALA A 3 -25.42 5.85 -1.69
C ALA A 3 -25.58 4.54 -0.88
N LYS A 4 -26.74 3.88 -1.01
CA LYS A 4 -27.00 2.56 -0.41
C LYS A 4 -26.11 1.42 -0.93
N ASN A 5 -25.50 1.58 -2.11
CA ASN A 5 -24.65 0.56 -2.72
C ASN A 5 -23.14 0.78 -2.45
N CYS A 6 -22.81 1.74 -1.58
CA CYS A 6 -21.44 2.18 -1.34
C CYS A 6 -20.94 1.77 0.06
N ILE A 7 -20.91 0.46 0.32
CA ILE A 7 -20.53 -0.10 1.62
C ILE A 7 -19.09 0.32 1.97
N GLY A 8 -18.90 0.90 3.16
CA GLY A 8 -17.57 1.26 3.68
C GLY A 8 -17.08 2.67 3.31
N LEU A 9 -17.82 3.44 2.50
CA LEU A 9 -17.52 4.86 2.28
C LEU A 9 -18.58 5.74 2.96
N MET A 10 -18.14 6.77 3.69
CA MET A 10 -19.05 7.77 4.25
C MET A 10 -19.71 8.62 3.14
N HIS A 11 -18.94 8.94 2.10
CA HIS A 11 -19.39 9.65 0.91
C HIS A 11 -18.76 8.99 -0.32
N TYR A 12 -19.58 8.69 -1.33
CA TYR A 12 -19.07 8.16 -2.60
C TYR A 12 -18.35 9.23 -3.44
N GLU A 13 -18.68 10.50 -3.24
CA GLU A 13 -18.07 11.62 -3.94
C GLU A 13 -17.77 12.74 -2.94
N VAL A 14 -16.56 13.32 -3.04
CA VAL A 14 -16.12 14.46 -2.22
C VAL A 14 -15.61 15.53 -3.16
N ASN A 15 -16.29 16.68 -3.22
CA ASN A 15 -15.92 17.80 -4.11
C ASN A 15 -15.69 17.40 -5.58
N GLY A 16 -16.51 16.47 -6.10
CA GLY A 16 -16.39 15.96 -7.47
C GLY A 16 -15.40 14.81 -7.67
N TYR A 17 -14.64 14.42 -6.65
CA TYR A 17 -13.73 13.26 -6.70
C TYR A 17 -14.41 11.98 -6.22
N ARG A 18 -14.27 10.92 -7.02
CA ARG A 18 -14.79 9.57 -6.76
C ARG A 18 -13.63 8.61 -6.45
N PRO A 19 -13.89 7.43 -5.86
CA PRO A 19 -12.86 6.42 -5.61
C PRO A 19 -12.04 6.04 -6.84
N GLY A 20 -12.65 6.05 -8.02
CA GLY A 20 -11.97 5.76 -9.29
C GLY A 20 -10.97 6.83 -9.72
N ASP A 21 -11.07 8.05 -9.19
CA ASP A 21 -10.18 9.17 -9.49
C ASP A 21 -8.91 9.14 -8.60
N ILE A 22 -8.78 8.17 -7.69
CA ILE A 22 -7.62 8.01 -6.82
C ILE A 22 -6.49 7.34 -7.59
N GLU A 23 -5.36 8.02 -7.69
CA GLU A 23 -4.13 7.50 -8.29
C GLU A 23 -3.08 7.22 -7.22
N VAL A 24 -2.51 6.02 -7.27
CA VAL A 24 -1.35 5.68 -6.45
C VAL A 24 -0.11 6.18 -7.17
N VAL A 25 0.69 7.01 -6.50
CA VAL A 25 1.90 7.63 -7.06
C VAL A 25 3.18 7.21 -6.33
N ALA A 26 3.05 6.57 -5.17
CA ALA A 26 4.16 6.05 -4.37
C ALA A 26 3.68 4.93 -3.46
N ALA A 27 4.57 4.02 -3.11
CA ALA A 27 4.32 2.96 -2.14
C ALA A 27 5.58 2.69 -1.32
N PHE A 28 5.40 2.38 -0.04
CA PHE A 28 6.48 2.04 0.89
C PHE A 28 6.05 0.85 1.75
N ASP A 29 6.98 -0.08 1.97
CA ASP A 29 6.80 -1.21 2.89
C ASP A 29 8.16 -1.56 3.53
N VAL A 30 8.15 -2.28 4.64
CA VAL A 30 9.36 -2.77 5.34
C VAL A 30 9.67 -4.24 5.02
N ASP A 31 8.73 -4.93 4.36
CA ASP A 31 8.87 -6.31 3.94
C ASP A 31 9.66 -6.40 2.62
N GLU A 32 10.82 -7.05 2.65
CA GLU A 32 11.70 -7.18 1.48
C GLU A 32 11.06 -8.01 0.35
N ARG A 33 10.05 -8.82 0.66
CA ARG A 33 9.28 -9.55 -0.36
C ARG A 33 8.44 -8.61 -1.22
N LYS A 34 8.24 -7.37 -0.81
CA LYS A 34 7.48 -6.35 -1.54
C LYS A 34 8.38 -5.24 -2.09
N ALA A 35 9.39 -4.82 -1.34
CA ALA A 35 10.28 -3.75 -1.76
C ALA A 35 11.00 -4.09 -3.08
N GLY A 36 11.14 -3.10 -3.97
CA GLY A 36 11.73 -3.24 -5.31
C GLY A 36 10.79 -3.84 -6.36
N LYS A 37 9.58 -4.26 -5.99
CA LYS A 37 8.56 -4.74 -6.95
C LYS A 37 7.65 -3.61 -7.39
N GLU A 38 7.03 -3.78 -8.56
CA GLU A 38 5.92 -2.92 -8.95
C GLU A 38 4.71 -3.20 -8.06
N LEU A 39 3.94 -2.16 -7.75
CA LEU A 39 2.84 -2.21 -6.80
C LEU A 39 1.86 -3.36 -7.08
N SER A 40 1.50 -3.61 -8.34
CA SER A 40 0.58 -4.67 -8.73
C SER A 40 1.11 -6.09 -8.50
N GLU A 41 2.43 -6.25 -8.39
CA GLU A 41 3.09 -7.50 -8.02
C GLU A 41 3.31 -7.63 -6.51
N ALA A 42 3.40 -6.50 -5.81
CA ALA A 42 3.67 -6.43 -4.38
C ALA A 42 2.42 -6.62 -3.50
N VAL A 43 1.24 -6.26 -4.00
CA VAL A 43 -0.03 -6.44 -3.29
C VAL A 43 -0.72 -7.75 -3.67
N PHE A 44 -1.45 -8.33 -2.72
CA PHE A 44 -2.18 -9.59 -2.95
C PHE A 44 -3.40 -9.41 -3.89
N TYR A 45 -3.97 -8.22 -3.95
CA TYR A 45 -5.14 -7.92 -4.77
C TYR A 45 -4.77 -7.44 -6.16
N ARG A 46 -5.61 -7.73 -7.15
CA ARG A 46 -5.45 -7.20 -8.50
C ARG A 46 -5.63 -5.69 -8.50
N VAL A 47 -4.52 -4.96 -8.58
CA VAL A 47 -4.49 -3.53 -8.88
C VAL A 47 -3.89 -3.33 -10.28
N PRO A 48 -4.31 -2.30 -11.02
CA PRO A 48 -3.69 -1.97 -12.30
C PRO A 48 -2.20 -1.68 -12.14
N TYR A 49 -1.40 -2.12 -13.11
CA TYR A 49 -0.02 -1.66 -13.27
C TYR A 49 0.00 -0.14 -13.43
N ARG A 50 0.80 0.54 -12.61
CA ARG A 50 0.95 2.00 -12.63
C ARG A 50 2.40 2.47 -12.70
N GLY A 51 3.35 1.53 -12.77
CA GLY A 51 4.77 1.86 -12.74
C GLY A 51 5.23 2.43 -11.40
N VAL A 52 4.50 2.10 -10.32
CA VAL A 52 4.85 2.51 -8.96
C VAL A 52 5.68 1.41 -8.31
N GLU A 53 6.97 1.66 -8.11
CA GLU A 53 7.83 0.77 -7.33
C GLU A 53 7.55 0.93 -5.83
N VAL A 54 7.45 -0.19 -5.11
CA VAL A 54 7.40 -0.19 -3.64
C VAL A 54 8.81 0.02 -3.09
N LYS A 55 9.01 1.10 -2.34
CA LYS A 55 10.31 1.45 -1.75
C LYS A 55 10.43 0.91 -0.32
N MET A 56 11.66 0.56 0.08
CA MET A 56 11.95 0.21 1.47
C MET A 56 11.74 1.43 2.37
N GLY A 57 10.83 1.30 3.33
CA GLY A 57 10.58 2.32 4.35
C GLY A 57 11.54 2.21 5.54
N PRO A 58 11.63 3.25 6.38
CA PRO A 58 12.37 3.16 7.64
C PRO A 58 11.67 2.17 8.59
N VAL A 59 12.43 1.23 9.15
CA VAL A 59 11.93 0.32 10.18
C VAL A 59 11.88 1.07 11.51
N LEU A 60 10.68 1.50 11.90
CA LEU A 60 10.39 2.18 13.17
C LEU A 60 9.58 1.25 14.10
N ASP A 61 8.59 1.79 14.79
CA ASP A 61 7.70 1.07 15.71
C ASP A 61 6.50 0.40 15.03
N GLY A 62 6.40 0.50 13.70
CA GLY A 62 5.34 -0.13 12.89
C GLY A 62 5.47 -1.65 12.73
N VAL A 63 6.55 -2.26 13.24
CA VAL A 63 6.77 -3.71 13.19
C VAL A 63 6.53 -4.33 14.57
N ALA A 64 5.46 -5.10 14.69
CA ALA A 64 5.18 -5.85 15.91
C ALA A 64 6.11 -7.06 16.05
N SER A 65 6.33 -7.53 17.29
CA SER A 65 7.21 -8.65 17.58
C SER A 65 6.86 -9.93 16.81
N HIS A 66 5.55 -10.20 16.63
CA HIS A 66 5.06 -11.37 15.89
C HIS A 66 5.17 -11.21 14.37
N THR A 67 5.32 -9.98 13.86
CA THR A 67 5.51 -9.74 12.42
C THR A 67 6.88 -10.24 11.98
N LYS A 68 7.90 -10.12 12.86
CA LYS A 68 9.28 -10.58 12.61
C LYS A 68 9.41 -12.07 12.29
N GLU A 69 8.45 -12.88 12.70
CA GLU A 69 8.46 -14.33 12.43
C GLU A 69 8.05 -14.66 10.97
N HIS A 70 7.39 -13.73 10.30
CA HIS A 70 6.80 -13.94 8.97
C HIS A 70 7.19 -12.89 7.91
N SER A 71 7.90 -11.84 8.31
CA SER A 71 8.45 -10.82 7.42
C SER A 71 9.96 -10.93 7.38
N GLU A 72 10.51 -11.01 6.18
CA GLU A 72 11.93 -10.77 5.99
C GLU A 72 12.14 -9.25 6.00
N ILE A 73 12.51 -8.73 7.16
CA ILE A 73 12.72 -7.29 7.36
C ILE A 73 14.18 -7.01 7.08
N SER A 74 14.44 -6.20 6.06
CA SER A 74 15.80 -5.75 5.80
C SER A 74 16.30 -4.91 6.98
N PRO A 75 17.55 -5.11 7.45
CA PRO A 75 18.11 -4.27 8.49
C PRO A 75 18.06 -2.80 8.06
N PRO A 76 17.89 -1.86 9.02
CA PRO A 76 17.79 -0.45 8.69
C PRO A 76 19.03 -0.04 7.88
N LEU A 77 18.79 0.60 6.73
CA LEU A 77 19.83 1.29 5.98
C LEU A 77 20.24 2.53 6.80
N ILE A 78 21.07 2.30 7.82
CA ILE A 78 21.75 3.38 8.54
C ILE A 78 22.77 3.94 7.54
N LYS A 79 22.48 5.13 7.01
CA LYS A 79 23.49 5.99 6.38
C LYS A 79 24.29 6.71 7.46
#